data_AF-A0A072UPQ6-F1
#
_entry.id   AF-A0A072UPQ6-F1
#
_cell.length_a   1.000
_cell.length_b   1.000
_cell.length_c   1.000
_cell.angle_alpha   90.00
_cell.angle_beta   90.00
_cell.angle_gamma   90.00
#
_symmetry.space_group_name_H-M   'P 1'
#
loop_
_entity.id
_entity.type
_entity.pdbx_description
1 polymer ?
#
loop_
_entity_poly.entity_id
_entity_poly.type
_entity_poly.pdbx_seq_one_letter_code
_entity_poly.pdbx_strand_id
1 'polypeptide(L)'
;MRKVQEELEIVVGKDNLVEESHIQKLPYLQAVMKETLRLHPTLPLLVPHCPTTLVHLFDWTVPQGENMDVSEKFGIVLKKKTPLLAIPTTRLSNPDLYN
;
A
#
# COMPACT_ATOMS: atom_id res chain seq x y z
N MET A 1 4.43 22.37 -6.02
CA MET A 1 5.29 22.14 -7.21
C MET A 1 6.72 22.62 -7.03
N ARG A 2 7.00 23.85 -6.55
CA ARG A 2 8.39 24.33 -6.33
C ARG A 2 9.32 23.34 -5.62
N LYS A 3 8.87 22.73 -4.51
CA LYS A 3 9.63 21.71 -3.77
C LYS A 3 10.00 20.44 -4.59
N VAL A 4 9.15 20.03 -5.54
CA VAL A 4 9.47 18.88 -6.43
C VAL A 4 10.58 19.29 -7.40
N GLN A 5 10.52 20.51 -7.92
CA GLN A 5 11.52 21.03 -8.87
C GLN A 5 12.89 21.15 -8.19
N GLU A 6 12.92 21.68 -6.97
CA GLU A 6 14.14 21.75 -6.14
C GLU A 6 14.71 20.35 -5.87
N GLU A 7 13.87 19.38 -5.47
CA GLU A 7 14.30 18.00 -5.26
C GLU A 7 14.89 17.37 -6.55
N LEU A 8 14.26 17.64 -7.69
CA LEU A 8 14.69 17.11 -8.98
C LEU A 8 16.03 17.72 -9.43
N GLU A 9 16.20 19.03 -9.27
CA GLU A 9 17.44 19.73 -9.58
C GLU A 9 18.60 19.23 -8.69
N ILE A 10 18.34 18.92 -7.43
CA ILE A 10 19.37 18.40 -6.49
C ILE A 10 19.78 16.97 -6.84
N VAL A 11 18.83 16.10 -7.20
CA VAL A 11 19.09 14.65 -7.35
C VAL A 11 19.47 14.27 -8.77
N VAL A 12 18.83 14.86 -9.78
CA VAL A 12 19.04 14.54 -11.20
C VAL A 12 19.98 15.55 -11.85
N GLY A 13 19.94 16.82 -11.43
CA GLY A 13 20.69 17.90 -12.07
C GLY A 13 19.93 18.49 -13.26
N LYS A 14 20.24 19.76 -13.58
CA LYS A 14 19.44 20.58 -14.50
C LYS A 14 19.49 20.13 -15.96
N ASP A 15 20.56 19.44 -16.37
CA ASP A 15 20.83 19.06 -17.75
C ASP A 15 20.67 17.55 -18.02
N ASN A 16 20.22 16.78 -17.02
CA ASN A 16 20.10 15.33 -17.12
C ASN A 16 18.64 14.89 -17.27
N LEU A 17 18.44 13.76 -17.97
CA LEU A 17 17.12 13.14 -18.11
C LEU A 17 16.77 12.30 -16.88
N VAL A 18 15.49 12.29 -16.53
CA VAL A 18 14.98 11.50 -15.40
C VAL A 18 14.87 10.03 -15.81
N GLU A 19 15.75 9.19 -15.27
CA GLU A 19 15.65 7.73 -15.35
C GLU A 19 14.89 7.11 -14.17
N GLU A 20 14.40 5.87 -14.35
CA GLU A 20 13.71 5.12 -13.28
C GLU A 20 14.59 4.86 -12.05
N SER A 21 15.90 4.72 -12.25
CA SER A 21 16.90 4.56 -11.19
C SER A 21 16.89 5.74 -10.20
N HIS A 22 16.53 6.93 -10.66
CA HIS A 22 16.43 8.14 -9.84
C HIS A 22 15.15 8.20 -9.00
N ILE A 23 14.09 7.49 -9.40
CA ILE A 23 12.77 7.55 -8.73
C ILE A 23 12.87 7.13 -7.26
N GLN A 24 13.78 6.22 -6.90
CA GLN A 24 13.97 5.82 -5.49
C GLN A 24 14.61 6.90 -4.63
N LYS A 25 15.27 7.89 -5.24
CA LYS A 25 15.94 9.01 -4.56
C LYS A 25 15.10 10.29 -4.53
N LEU A 26 13.86 10.25 -5.02
CA LEU A 26 12.94 11.39 -5.13
C LEU A 26 11.70 11.22 -4.21
N PRO A 27 11.87 11.30 -2.88
CA PRO A 27 10.79 11.01 -1.94
C PRO A 27 9.60 11.99 -2.04
N TYR A 28 9.83 13.27 -2.36
CA TYR A 28 8.77 14.26 -2.49
C TYR A 28 7.96 14.06 -3.77
N LEU A 29 8.61 13.73 -4.89
CA LEU A 29 7.92 13.31 -6.12
C LEU A 29 7.04 12.07 -5.86
N GLN A 30 7.57 11.06 -5.16
CA GLN A 30 6.81 9.87 -4.79
C GLN A 30 5.58 10.22 -3.94
N ALA A 31 5.72 11.14 -2.97
CA ALA A 31 4.60 11.59 -2.15
C ALA A 31 3.50 12.28 -2.99
N VAL A 32 3.87 13.14 -3.94
CA VAL A 32 2.92 13.80 -4.86
C VAL A 32 2.19 12.79 -5.73
N MET A 33 2.90 11.79 -6.27
CA MET A 33 2.29 10.73 -7.07
C MET A 33 1.30 9.92 -6.24
N LYS A 34 1.67 9.51 -5.02
CA LYS A 34 0.79 8.79 -4.09
C LYS A 34 -0.46 9.59 -3.73
N GLU A 35 -0.31 10.88 -3.43
CA GLU A 35 -1.43 11.76 -3.10
C GLU A 35 -2.37 11.97 -4.28
N THR A 36 -1.82 12.07 -5.50
CA THR A 36 -2.62 12.17 -6.72
C THR A 36 -3.48 10.92 -6.91
N LEU A 37 -2.89 9.74 -6.70
CA LEU A 37 -3.62 8.46 -6.76
C LEU A 37 -4.65 8.30 -5.63
N ARG A 38 -4.39 8.88 -4.45
CA ARG A 38 -5.35 8.91 -3.33
C ARG A 38 -6.59 9.73 -3.67
N LEU A 39 -6.42 10.89 -4.30
CA LEU A 39 -7.51 11.79 -4.68
C LEU A 39 -8.24 11.32 -5.96
N HIS A 40 -7.49 10.77 -6.92
CA HIS A 40 -8.00 10.39 -8.24
C HIS A 40 -7.55 8.96 -8.58
N PRO A 41 -8.13 7.94 -7.94
CA PRO A 41 -7.79 6.56 -8.24
C PRO A 41 -8.17 6.23 -9.70
N THR A 42 -7.19 5.83 -10.52
CA THR A 42 -7.37 5.53 -11.95
C THR A 42 -8.25 4.31 -12.21
N LEU A 43 -8.47 3.46 -11.21
CA LEU A 43 -9.44 2.35 -11.24
C LEU A 43 -10.33 2.37 -9.99
N PRO A 44 -11.60 2.78 -10.09
CA PRO A 44 -12.59 2.71 -9.00
C PRO A 44 -12.95 1.26 -8.58
N LEU A 45 -12.49 0.26 -9.32
CA LEU A 45 -12.88 -1.15 -9.17
C LEU A 45 -11.67 -2.02 -8.79
N LEU A 46 -11.06 -1.71 -7.65
CA LEU A 46 -10.29 -2.74 -6.93
C LEU A 46 -11.30 -3.80 -6.47
N VAL A 47 -11.37 -4.91 -7.21
CA VAL A 47 -12.20 -6.06 -6.83
C VAL A 47 -11.77 -6.49 -5.42
N PRO A 48 -12.70 -6.60 -4.46
CA PRO A 48 -12.36 -7.14 -3.15
C PRO A 48 -11.69 -8.49 -3.31
N HIS A 49 -10.41 -8.58 -2.96
CA HIS A 49 -9.68 -9.84 -2.97
C HIS A 49 -10.09 -10.76 -1.81
N CYS A 50 -10.86 -10.22 -0.85
CA CYS A 50 -11.45 -10.96 0.26
C CYS A 50 -12.98 -10.84 0.20
N PRO A 51 -13.71 -11.97 0.16
CA PRO A 51 -15.17 -11.97 0.33
C PRO A 51 -15.54 -11.31 1.66
N THR A 52 -16.54 -10.42 1.64
CA THR A 52 -17.05 -9.73 2.83
C THR A 52 -17.43 -10.73 3.95
N THR A 53 -17.93 -11.91 3.58
CA THR A 53 -18.25 -13.00 4.51
C THR A 53 -17.03 -13.42 5.34
N LEU A 54 -15.84 -13.61 4.75
CA LEU A 54 -14.65 -14.02 5.50
C LEU A 54 -14.24 -12.99 6.57
N VAL A 55 -14.47 -11.70 6.30
CA VAL A 55 -14.16 -10.63 7.26
C VAL A 55 -15.07 -10.72 8.49
N HIS A 56 -16.34 -11.09 8.30
CA HIS A 56 -17.31 -11.16 9.40
C HIS A 56 -17.21 -12.47 10.22
N LEU A 57 -16.82 -13.57 9.60
CA LEU A 57 -16.85 -14.91 10.21
C LEU A 57 -15.73 -15.16 11.23
N PHE A 58 -14.57 -14.52 11.06
CA PHE A 58 -13.37 -14.79 11.84
C PHE A 58 -12.93 -13.57 12.66
N ASP A 59 -12.39 -13.85 13.86
CA ASP A 59 -11.51 -12.93 14.56
C ASP A 59 -10.09 -13.08 14.02
N TRP A 60 -9.43 -11.96 13.75
CA TRP A 60 -8.11 -11.97 13.13
C TRP A 60 -7.07 -11.53 14.13
N THR A 61 -6.05 -12.36 14.36
CA THR A 61 -4.91 -12.03 15.22
C THR A 61 -3.63 -12.00 14.42
N VAL A 62 -2.70 -11.16 14.88
CA VAL A 62 -1.36 -11.03 14.29
C VAL A 62 -0.42 -11.98 15.03
N PRO A 63 0.47 -12.71 14.32
CA PRO A 63 1.46 -13.57 14.95
C PRO A 63 2.28 -12.83 16.01
N GLN A 64 2.47 -13.42 17.19
CA GLN A 64 3.31 -12.84 18.24
C GLN A 64 4.76 -12.67 17.76
N GLY A 65 5.32 -11.47 17.96
CA GLY A 65 6.69 -11.13 17.58
C GLY A 65 6.86 -10.54 16.17
N GLU A 66 5.77 -10.30 15.44
CA GLU A 66 5.85 -9.69 14.12
C GLU A 66 6.12 -8.18 14.22
N ASN A 67 7.25 -7.72 13.68
CA ASN A 67 7.52 -6.30 13.49
C ASN A 67 6.73 -5.81 12.27
N MET A 68 5.66 -5.07 12.50
CA MET A 68 4.82 -4.54 11.42
C MET A 68 5.56 -3.48 10.60
N ASP A 69 6.23 -3.90 9.54
CA ASP A 69 6.82 -2.95 8.57
C ASP A 69 5.72 -2.29 7.74
N VAL A 70 5.38 -1.03 8.02
CA VAL A 70 4.35 -0.28 7.27
C VAL A 70 4.85 0.25 5.92
N SER A 71 6.06 -0.11 5.51
CA SER A 71 6.61 0.27 4.20
C SER A 71 5.71 -0.22 3.07
N GLU A 72 5.60 0.60 2.03
CA GLU A 72 4.75 0.35 0.87
C GLU A 72 5.61 0.01 -0.35
N LYS A 73 5.09 -0.85 -1.22
CA LYS A 73 5.60 -1.04 -2.57
C LYS A 73 4.92 -0.03 -3.50
N PHE A 74 5.72 0.68 -4.29
CA PHE A 74 5.21 1.60 -5.30
C PHE A 74 4.46 0.86 -6.42
N GLY A 75 3.31 1.40 -6.82
CA GLY A 75 2.47 0.85 -7.89
C GLY A 75 1.12 1.55 -7.98
N ILE A 76 0.27 1.16 -8.94
CA ILE A 76 -1.10 1.67 -9.11
C ILE A 76 -1.93 1.44 -7.84
N VAL A 77 -1.66 0.33 -7.14
CA VAL A 77 -2.26 -0.04 -5.87
C VAL A 77 -1.20 0.02 -4.80
N LEU A 78 -1.45 0.80 -3.74
CA LEU A 78 -0.63 0.79 -2.54
C LEU A 78 -0.75 -0.59 -1.89
N LYS A 79 0.35 -1.35 -1.91
CA LYS A 79 0.46 -2.64 -1.24
C LYS A 79 1.59 -2.55 -0.23
N LYS A 80 1.39 -3.12 0.96
CA LYS A 80 2.47 -3.24 1.93
C LYS A 80 3.61 -4.04 1.30
N LYS A 81 4.84 -3.58 1.47
CA LYS A 81 6.06 -4.20 0.90
C LYS A 81 6.20 -5.64 1.40
N THR A 82 5.91 -5.83 2.69
CA THR A 82 5.85 -7.12 3.36
C THR A 82 4.37 -7.42 3.67
N PRO A 83 3.74 -8.44 3.09
CA PRO A 83 2.34 -8.73 3.38
C PRO A 83 2.16 -9.06 4.87
N LEU A 84 1.07 -8.56 5.48
CA LEU A 84 0.69 -8.94 6.83
C LEU A 84 0.11 -10.35 6.82
N LEU A 85 0.58 -11.20 7.72
CA LEU A 85 -0.04 -12.48 8.00
C LEU A 85 -1.10 -12.29 9.07
N ALA A 86 -2.32 -12.75 8.80
CA ALA A 86 -3.42 -12.71 9.75
C ALA A 86 -3.90 -14.14 10.00
N ILE A 87 -4.02 -14.52 11.26
CA ILE A 87 -4.47 -15.85 11.69
C ILE A 87 -5.98 -15.76 11.97
N PRO A 88 -6.84 -16.43 11.18
CA PRO A 88 -8.28 -16.45 11.44
C PRO A 88 -8.60 -17.40 12.60
N THR A 89 -9.36 -16.91 13.57
CA THR A 89 -9.96 -17.67 14.66
C THR A 89 -11.46 -17.66 14.49
N THR A 90 -12.11 -18.83 14.49
CA THR A 90 -13.56 -18.93 14.34
C THR A 90 -14.25 -18.20 15.48
N ARG A 91 -15.10 -17.22 15.16
CA ARG A 91 -15.82 -16.44 16.19
C ARG A 91 -16.89 -17.27 16.91
N LEU A 92 -17.44 -18.28 16.24
CA LEU A 92 -18.48 -19.17 16.77
C LEU A 92 -17.95 -20.61 16.82
N SER A 93 -18.27 -21.31 17.90
CA SER A 93 -17.89 -22.72 18.08
C SER A 93 -18.74 -23.69 17.25
N ASN A 94 -19.92 -23.26 16.80
CA ASN A 94 -20.84 -24.08 16.02
C ASN A 94 -20.84 -23.64 14.53
N PRO A 95 -20.36 -24.49 13.61
CA PRO A 95 -20.29 -24.16 12.19
C PRO A 95 -21.67 -24.00 11.51
N ASP A 96 -22.75 -24.51 12.09
CA ASP A 96 -24.11 -24.41 11.52
C ASP A 96 -24.75 -23.02 11.65
N LEU A 97 -24.16 -22.14 12.47
CA LEU A 97 -24.64 -20.77 12.70
C LEU A 97 -24.20 -19.77 11.61
N TYR A 98 -23.52 -20.26 10.57
CA TYR A 98 -22.96 -19.44 9.49
C TYR A 98 -23.79 -19.47 8.19
N ASN A 99 -25.03 -19.99 8.24
CA ASN A 99 -26.01 -20.02 7.14
C ASN A 99 -26.75 -18.69 6.97
#